data_AF-A0A939YSR8-F1
#
_entry.id   AF-A0A939YSR8-F1
#
_cell.length_a   1.000
_cell.length_b   1.000
_cell.length_c   1.000
_cell.angle_alpha   90.00
_cell.angle_beta   90.00
_cell.angle_gamma   90.00
#
_symmetry.space_group_name_H-M   'P 1'
#
loop_
_entity.id
_entity.type
_entity.pdbx_description
1 polymer ?
#
loop_
_entity_poly.entity_id
_entity_poly.type
_entity_poly.pdbx_seq_one_letter_code
_entity_poly.pdbx_strand_id
1 'polypeptide(L)'
;MKVEKIDYVWAVLSLVTVALTFSKGCLSIGVIIIYAMMVSVFLYHINTVKQQISGTTETLGVIKDYHTSEKTKLYYPIVTYETEEGRTVTSVCSFGDTERRYETGSTEVVRYDPLDPMFFYFAEREDELISPYKNYIIFGGIIAVILFLVVRAMFGG
;
A
#
# COMPACT_ATOMS: atom_id res chain seq x y z
N MET A 1 -14.05 0.04 3.17
CA MET A 1 -13.01 0.53 4.09
C MET A 1 -13.69 0.91 5.40
N LYS A 2 -13.25 0.34 6.53
CA LYS A 2 -13.63 0.88 7.84
C LYS A 2 -12.75 2.11 8.05
N VAL A 3 -13.36 3.26 8.31
CA VAL A 3 -12.62 4.48 8.66
C VAL A 3 -11.95 4.23 10.00
N GLU A 4 -10.63 4.27 10.03
CA GLU A 4 -9.86 4.05 11.25
C GLU A 4 -9.78 5.35 12.04
N LYS A 5 -9.56 5.26 13.37
CA LYS A 5 -9.42 6.45 14.23
C LYS A 5 -8.35 7.41 13.72
N ILE A 6 -7.34 6.88 13.04
CA ILE A 6 -6.24 7.64 12.46
C ILE A 6 -6.68 8.55 11.30
N ASP A 7 -7.73 8.16 10.57
CA ASP A 7 -8.27 8.96 9.45
C ASP A 7 -8.93 10.25 9.97
N TYR A 8 -9.63 10.17 11.11
CA TYR A 8 -10.22 11.35 11.75
C TYR A 8 -9.16 12.31 12.26
N VAL A 9 -8.09 11.78 12.87
CA VAL A 9 -6.95 12.59 13.32
C VAL A 9 -6.33 13.32 12.14
N TRP A 10 -6.13 12.61 11.03
CA TRP A 10 -5.60 13.19 9.79
C TRP A 10 -6.47 14.30 9.21
N ALA A 11 -7.79 14.08 9.15
CA ALA A 11 -8.73 15.07 8.65
C ALA A 11 -8.72 16.36 9.49
N VAL A 12 -8.73 16.23 10.82
CA VAL A 12 -8.67 17.36 11.75
C VAL A 12 -7.34 18.12 11.59
N LEU A 13 -6.21 17.41 11.53
CA LEU A 13 -4.90 18.03 11.39
C LEU A 13 -4.78 18.81 10.08
N SER A 14 -5.32 18.24 9.00
CA SER A 14 -5.35 18.88 7.67
C SER A 14 -6.21 20.14 7.69
N LEU A 15 -7.39 20.08 8.31
CA LEU A 15 -8.31 21.21 8.40
C LEU A 15 -7.75 22.36 9.24
N VAL A 16 -7.11 22.05 10.37
CA VAL A 16 -6.41 23.06 11.20
C VAL A 16 -5.27 23.72 10.41
N THR A 17 -4.49 22.93 9.67
CA THR A 17 -3.38 23.44 8.85
C THR A 17 -3.88 24.38 7.74
N VAL A 18 -4.98 24.02 7.06
CA VAL A 18 -5.62 24.89 6.06
C VAL A 18 -6.16 26.17 6.71
N ALA A 19 -6.86 26.07 7.84
CA ALA A 19 -7.45 27.23 8.52
C ALA A 19 -6.37 28.24 8.96
N LEU A 20 -5.28 27.75 9.56
CA LEU A 20 -4.15 28.60 9.98
C LEU A 20 -3.45 29.26 8.80
N THR A 21 -3.22 28.51 7.72
CA THR A 21 -2.51 29.02 6.53
C THR A 21 -3.38 29.99 5.73
N PHE A 22 -4.69 29.77 5.67
CA PHE A 22 -5.65 30.71 5.09
C PHE A 22 -5.72 32.02 5.88
N SER A 23 -5.78 31.96 7.22
CA SER A 23 -5.82 33.16 8.07
C SER A 23 -4.61 34.09 7.90
N LYS A 24 -3.47 33.54 7.46
CA LYS A 24 -2.22 34.26 7.20
C LYS A 24 -2.02 34.67 5.74
N GLY A 25 -2.99 34.40 4.86
CA GLY A 25 -2.87 34.65 3.42
C GLY A 25 -1.88 33.75 2.69
N CYS A 26 -1.45 32.64 3.31
CA CYS A 26 -0.44 31.72 2.78
C CYS A 26 -1.02 30.33 2.48
N LEU A 27 -2.21 30.26 1.88
CA LEU A 27 -2.92 29.00 1.63
C LEU A 27 -2.09 28.02 0.77
N SER A 28 -1.32 28.53 -0.19
CA SER A 28 -0.44 27.71 -1.03
C SER A 28 0.61 26.94 -0.22
N ILE A 29 1.13 27.53 0.85
CA ILE A 29 2.10 26.89 1.76
C ILE A 29 1.41 25.78 2.57
N GLY A 30 0.17 26.00 3.01
CA GLY A 30 -0.61 25.01 3.73
C GLY A 30 -0.84 23.73 2.93
N VAL A 31 -1.19 23.86 1.65
CA VAL A 31 -1.37 22.72 0.74
C VAL A 31 -0.07 21.93 0.56
N ILE A 32 1.06 22.63 0.39
CA ILE A 32 2.38 21.99 0.27
C ILE A 32 2.74 21.22 1.56
N ILE A 33 2.48 21.79 2.74
CA ILE A 33 2.78 21.13 4.02
C ILE A 33 1.98 19.85 4.20
N ILE A 34 0.67 19.88 3.92
CA ILE A 34 -0.19 18.69 4.03
C ILE A 34 0.30 17.61 3.06
N TYR A 35 0.61 18.01 1.84
CA TYR A 35 1.14 17.09 0.84
C TYR A 35 2.47 16.47 1.27
N ALA A 36 3.40 17.27 1.80
CA ALA A 36 4.68 16.79 2.32
C ALA A 36 4.49 15.79 3.47
N MET A 37 3.59 16.06 4.42
CA MET A 37 3.27 15.13 5.50
C MET A 37 2.71 13.80 4.96
N MET A 38 1.82 13.85 3.96
CA MET A 38 1.27 12.65 3.33
C MET A 38 2.37 11.81 2.67
N VAL A 39 3.28 12.47 1.93
CA VAL A 39 4.44 11.79 1.32
C VAL A 39 5.32 11.14 2.39
N SER A 40 5.58 11.81 3.52
CA SER A 40 6.35 11.23 4.62
C SER A 40 5.72 9.96 5.19
N VAL A 41 4.40 9.91 5.35
CA VAL A 41 3.69 8.69 5.81
C VAL A 41 3.82 7.55 4.81
N PHE A 42 3.65 7.83 3.52
CA PHE A 42 3.82 6.80 2.49
C PHE A 42 5.27 6.32 2.40
N LEU A 43 6.26 7.20 2.52
CA LEU A 43 7.67 6.81 2.57
C LEU A 43 7.96 5.93 3.79
N TYR A 44 7.36 6.23 4.95
CA TYR A 44 7.46 5.39 6.13
C TYR A 44 6.88 3.98 5.86
N HIS A 45 5.68 3.87 5.29
CA HIS A 45 5.09 2.58 4.92
C HIS A 45 5.96 1.80 3.91
N ILE A 46 6.47 2.46 2.88
CA ILE A 46 7.37 1.84 1.90
C ILE A 46 8.62 1.29 2.61
N ASN A 47 9.18 2.02 3.57
CA ASN A 47 10.35 1.55 4.31
C ASN A 47 10.02 0.36 5.22
N THR A 48 8.87 0.39 5.89
CA THR A 48 8.40 -0.75 6.70
C THR A 48 8.22 -2.01 5.85
N VAL A 49 7.58 -1.88 4.68
CA VAL A 49 7.40 -2.99 3.74
C VAL A 49 8.75 -3.50 3.23
N LYS A 50 9.70 -2.61 2.91
CA LYS A 50 11.07 -3.01 2.52
C LYS A 50 11.81 -3.76 3.64
N GLN A 51 11.65 -3.32 4.89
CA GLN A 51 12.22 -4.02 6.04
C GLN A 51 11.62 -5.43 6.18
N GLN A 52 10.30 -5.57 6.03
CA GLN A 52 9.65 -6.88 6.02
C GLN A 52 10.17 -7.78 4.89
N ILE A 53 10.27 -7.26 3.66
CA ILE A 53 10.81 -7.98 2.51
C ILE A 53 12.23 -8.49 2.79
N SER A 54 13.10 -7.67 3.37
CA SER A 54 14.49 -8.05 3.65
C SER A 54 14.66 -9.18 4.66
N GLY A 55 13.64 -9.43 5.50
CA GLY A 55 13.62 -10.52 6.48
C GLY A 55 12.88 -11.77 6.01
N THR A 56 12.40 -11.80 4.76
CA THR A 56 11.63 -12.95 4.26
C THR A 56 12.49 -14.11 3.81
N THR A 57 11.95 -15.31 3.99
CA THR A 57 12.55 -16.56 3.54
C THR A 57 11.82 -17.06 2.29
N GLU A 58 12.60 -17.59 1.34
CA GLU A 58 12.09 -18.17 0.11
C GLU A 58 11.77 -19.67 0.28
N THR A 59 10.60 -20.10 -0.18
CA THR A 59 10.17 -21.49 -0.17
C THR A 59 9.28 -21.81 -1.39
N LEU A 60 9.04 -23.10 -1.63
CA LEU A 60 8.14 -23.55 -2.67
C LEU A 60 6.73 -23.71 -2.10
N GLY A 61 5.78 -22.99 -2.69
CA GLY A 61 4.37 -23.06 -2.34
C GLY A 61 3.55 -23.73 -3.44
N VAL A 62 2.60 -24.58 -3.05
CA VAL A 62 1.65 -25.23 -3.96
C VAL A 62 0.34 -24.47 -3.94
N ILE A 63 -0.15 -24.08 -5.10
CA ILE A 63 -1.46 -23.42 -5.24
C ILE A 63 -2.56 -24.46 -4.99
N LYS A 64 -3.35 -24.26 -3.93
CA LYS A 64 -4.45 -25.18 -3.57
C LYS A 64 -5.78 -24.79 -4.18
N ASP A 65 -6.11 -23.52 -4.12
CA ASP A 65 -7.35 -22.99 -4.67
C ASP A 65 -7.29 -21.46 -4.77
N TYR A 66 -8.43 -20.83 -5.02
CA TYR A 66 -8.60 -19.40 -5.04
C TYR A 66 -9.74 -18.97 -4.12
N HIS A 67 -9.48 -17.97 -3.29
CA HIS A 67 -10.53 -17.21 -2.65
C HIS A 67 -11.03 -16.12 -3.60
N THR A 68 -12.31 -16.12 -3.93
CA THR A 68 -12.91 -15.09 -4.79
C THR A 68 -13.70 -14.11 -3.95
N SER A 69 -13.33 -12.82 -4.03
CA SER A 69 -14.12 -11.76 -3.39
C SER A 69 -15.25 -11.32 -4.30
N GLU A 70 -16.50 -11.54 -3.89
CA GLU A 70 -17.69 -11.11 -4.66
C GLU A 70 -17.75 -9.60 -4.88
N LYS A 71 -17.18 -8.81 -3.95
CA LYS A 71 -17.22 -7.33 -4.00
C LYS A 71 -16.25 -6.75 -5.02
N THR A 72 -15.04 -7.29 -5.06
CA THR A 72 -13.98 -6.76 -5.93
C THR A 72 -13.83 -7.56 -7.22
N LYS A 73 -14.49 -8.72 -7.34
CA LYS A 73 -14.32 -9.68 -8.45
C LYS A 73 -12.84 -10.03 -8.69
N LEU A 74 -12.08 -10.13 -7.61
CA LEU A 74 -10.66 -10.51 -7.64
C LEU A 74 -10.49 -11.93 -7.11
N TYR A 75 -9.54 -12.64 -7.71
CA TYR A 75 -9.12 -13.99 -7.38
C TYR A 75 -7.84 -13.93 -6.55
N TYR A 76 -7.91 -14.39 -5.30
CA TYR A 76 -6.79 -14.42 -4.37
C TYR A 76 -6.30 -15.87 -4.24
N PRO A 77 -5.10 -16.21 -4.74
CA PRO A 77 -4.60 -17.58 -4.67
C PRO A 77 -4.38 -18.01 -3.21
N ILE A 78 -4.80 -19.23 -2.90
CA ILE A 78 -4.57 -19.91 -1.63
C ILE A 78 -3.37 -20.82 -1.83
N VAL A 79 -2.31 -20.60 -1.05
CA VAL A 79 -1.03 -21.30 -1.20
C VAL A 79 -0.73 -22.08 0.05
N THR A 80 -0.26 -23.31 -0.14
CA THR A 80 0.30 -24.15 0.93
C THR A 80 1.79 -24.30 0.76
N TYR A 81 2.59 -23.95 1.77
CA TYR A 81 4.03 -24.12 1.79
C TYR A 81 4.52 -24.66 3.12
N GLU A 82 5.75 -25.14 3.15
CA GLU A 82 6.44 -25.57 4.35
C GLU A 82 7.42 -24.48 4.81
N THR A 83 7.34 -24.14 6.09
CA THR A 83 8.27 -23.21 6.75
C THR A 83 9.59 -23.93 7.08
N GLU A 84 10.64 -23.16 7.40
CA GLU A 84 11.94 -23.74 7.79
C GLU A 84 11.86 -24.66 9.02
N GLU A 85 10.88 -24.43 9.89
CA GLU A 85 10.62 -25.28 11.07
C GLU A 85 9.86 -26.57 10.73
N GLY A 86 9.60 -26.85 9.45
CA GLY A 86 8.85 -28.02 8.99
C GLY A 86 7.33 -27.91 9.19
N ARG A 87 6.82 -26.73 9.57
CA ARG A 87 5.38 -26.50 9.71
C ARG A 87 4.77 -26.20 8.35
N THR A 88 3.75 -26.97 7.98
CA THR A 88 2.91 -26.67 6.82
C THR A 88 1.95 -25.53 7.13
N VAL A 89 1.93 -24.53 6.27
CA VAL A 89 1.11 -23.33 6.38
C VAL A 89 0.25 -23.20 5.12
N THR A 90 -1.04 -22.91 5.30
CA THR A 90 -1.94 -22.54 4.20
C THR A 90 -2.42 -21.12 4.43
N SER A 91 -2.12 -20.23 3.49
CA SER A 91 -2.49 -18.82 3.57
C SER A 91 -3.07 -18.31 2.25
N VAL A 92 -3.86 -17.25 2.34
CA VAL A 92 -4.45 -16.56 1.18
C VAL A 92 -3.53 -15.39 0.84
N CYS A 93 -3.16 -15.27 -0.43
CA CYS A 93 -2.35 -14.15 -0.89
C CYS A 93 -3.09 -12.83 -0.64
N SER A 94 -2.36 -11.82 -0.16
CA SER A 94 -2.92 -10.49 0.08
C SER A 94 -3.30 -9.75 -1.21
N PHE A 95 -2.76 -10.21 -2.36
CA PHE A 95 -2.99 -9.63 -3.67
C PHE A 95 -3.86 -10.53 -4.52
N GLY A 96 -4.99 -9.97 -4.96
CA GLY A 96 -5.90 -10.63 -5.89
C GLY A 96 -5.70 -10.12 -7.30
N ASP A 97 -5.85 -11.00 -8.28
CA ASP A 97 -5.80 -10.68 -9.69
C ASP A 97 -7.21 -10.72 -10.30
N THR A 98 -7.43 -10.01 -11.41
CA THR A 98 -8.70 -10.06 -12.16
C THR A 98 -8.90 -11.39 -12.88
N GLU A 99 -7.83 -12.15 -13.07
CA GLU A 99 -7.82 -13.47 -13.70
C GLU A 99 -7.07 -14.47 -12.82
N ARG A 100 -7.33 -15.77 -13.02
CA ARG A 100 -6.58 -16.83 -12.33
C ARG A 100 -5.20 -16.97 -12.98
N ARG A 101 -4.23 -16.26 -12.41
CA ARG A 101 -2.86 -16.17 -12.94
C ARG A 101 -2.04 -17.46 -12.78
N TYR A 102 -2.36 -18.27 -11.78
CA TYR A 102 -1.66 -19.52 -11.45
C TYR A 102 -2.61 -20.69 -11.59
N GLU A 103 -2.06 -21.85 -11.95
CA GLU A 103 -2.85 -23.07 -12.09
C GLU A 103 -2.95 -23.78 -10.73
N THR A 104 -4.13 -24.27 -10.39
CA THR A 104 -4.31 -25.07 -9.17
C THR A 104 -3.46 -26.34 -9.26
N GLY A 105 -2.60 -26.56 -8.26
CA GLY A 105 -1.64 -27.66 -8.23
C GLY A 105 -0.25 -27.28 -8.74
N SER A 106 -0.05 -26.09 -9.32
CA SER A 106 1.28 -25.60 -9.67
C SER A 106 2.10 -25.31 -8.41
N THR A 107 3.43 -25.40 -8.56
CA THR A 107 4.38 -25.03 -7.52
C THR A 107 5.05 -23.73 -7.93
N GLU A 108 4.96 -22.74 -7.06
CA GLU A 108 5.47 -21.39 -7.28
C GLU A 108 6.45 -21.00 -6.18
N VAL A 109 7.39 -20.12 -6.50
CA VAL A 109 8.32 -19.57 -5.52
C VAL A 109 7.63 -18.46 -4.72
N VAL A 110 7.53 -18.67 -3.41
CA VAL A 110 6.93 -17.70 -2.48
C VAL A 110 7.94 -17.26 -1.44
N ARG A 111 7.79 -16.02 -0.99
CA ARG A 111 8.51 -15.47 0.14
C ARG A 111 7.55 -15.21 1.28
N TYR A 112 7.90 -15.68 2.46
CA TYR A 112 7.10 -15.50 3.69
C TYR A 112 7.92 -14.84 4.78
N ASP A 113 7.26 -14.15 5.69
CA ASP A 113 7.90 -13.61 6.90
C ASP A 113 8.00 -14.72 7.95
N PRO A 114 9.20 -15.11 8.44
CA PRO A 114 9.34 -16.12 9.48
C PRO A 114 8.66 -15.72 10.80
N LEU A 115 8.53 -14.42 11.09
CA LEU A 115 7.87 -13.90 12.29
C LEU A 115 6.35 -13.89 12.15
N ASP A 116 5.84 -13.76 10.92
CA ASP A 116 4.42 -13.91 10.59
C ASP A 116 4.24 -14.85 9.38
N PRO A 117 4.25 -16.17 9.59
CA PRO A 117 4.16 -17.14 8.50
C PRO A 117 2.84 -17.08 7.73
N MET A 118 1.83 -16.31 8.17
CA MET A 118 0.61 -16.09 7.39
C MET A 118 0.82 -15.07 6.28
N PHE A 119 1.75 -14.14 6.45
CA PHE A 119 2.10 -13.16 5.44
C PHE A 119 3.08 -13.77 4.43
N PHE A 120 2.65 -13.81 3.17
CA PHE A 120 3.51 -14.22 2.06
C PHE A 120 3.17 -13.44 0.78
N TYR A 121 4.11 -13.46 -0.15
CA TYR A 121 3.94 -12.94 -1.50
C TYR A 121 4.74 -13.80 -2.50
N PHE A 122 4.36 -13.73 -3.78
CA PHE A 122 5.12 -14.40 -4.84
C PHE A 122 6.41 -13.61 -5.12
N ALA A 123 7.54 -14.30 -5.28
CA ALA A 123 8.84 -13.64 -5.45
C ALA A 123 8.86 -12.66 -6.65
N GLU A 124 8.14 -12.99 -7.73
CA GLU A 124 8.00 -12.14 -8.92
C GLU A 124 7.12 -10.89 -8.72
N ARG A 125 6.37 -10.81 -7.61
CA ARG A 125 5.38 -9.75 -7.33
C ARG A 125 5.81 -8.83 -6.19
N GLU A 126 7.10 -8.84 -5.83
CA GLU A 126 7.65 -7.97 -4.79
C GLU A 126 7.32 -6.48 -5.04
N ASP A 127 7.42 -6.04 -6.30
CA ASP A 127 7.13 -4.65 -6.68
C ASP A 127 5.67 -4.23 -6.43
N GLU A 128 4.73 -5.18 -6.41
CA GLU A 128 3.31 -4.90 -6.20
C GLU A 128 2.99 -4.50 -4.76
N LEU A 129 3.85 -4.88 -3.80
CA LEU A 129 3.77 -4.42 -2.41
C LEU A 129 4.00 -2.90 -2.27
N ILE A 130 4.80 -2.32 -3.18
CA ILE A 130 5.27 -0.93 -3.08
C ILE A 130 4.62 -0.04 -4.15
N SER A 131 4.27 -0.60 -5.31
CA SER A 131 3.74 0.13 -6.47
C SER A 131 2.54 1.03 -6.17
N PRO A 132 1.51 0.62 -5.40
CA PRO A 132 0.38 1.48 -5.07
C PRO A 132 0.82 2.78 -4.38
N TYR A 133 1.72 2.68 -3.39
CA TYR A 133 2.23 3.84 -2.65
C TYR A 133 3.02 4.80 -3.54
N LYS A 134 3.86 4.27 -4.44
CA LYS A 134 4.58 5.08 -5.43
C LYS A 134 3.61 5.83 -6.35
N ASN A 135 2.58 5.15 -6.85
CA ASN A 135 1.58 5.77 -7.72
C ASN A 135 0.82 6.88 -7.00
N TYR A 136 0.43 6.68 -5.74
CA TYR A 136 -0.21 7.73 -4.93
C TYR A 136 0.69 8.96 -4.76
N ILE A 137 1.99 8.78 -4.54
CA ILE A 137 2.96 9.90 -4.44
C ILE A 137 3.10 10.63 -5.79
N ILE A 138 3.11 9.92 -6.92
CA ILE A 138 3.27 10.57 -8.23
C ILE A 138 2.01 11.34 -8.62
N PHE A 139 0.85 10.68 -8.62
CA PHE A 139 -0.42 11.31 -9.00
C PHE A 139 -0.84 12.41 -8.02
N GLY A 140 -0.65 12.18 -6.71
CA GLY A 140 -0.90 13.20 -5.70
C GLY A 140 -0.01 14.43 -5.91
N GLY A 141 1.25 14.23 -6.31
CA GLY A 141 2.21 15.31 -6.53
C GLY A 141 1.80 16.20 -7.70
N ILE A 142 1.34 15.59 -8.79
CA ILE A 142 0.82 16.31 -9.96
C ILE A 142 -0.37 17.19 -9.55
N ILE A 143 -1.33 16.62 -8.80
CA ILE A 143 -2.50 17.36 -8.32
C ILE A 143 -2.08 18.52 -7.40
N ALA A 144 -1.13 18.30 -6.49
CA ALA A 144 -0.64 19.33 -5.57
C ALA A 144 0.02 20.50 -6.32
N VAL A 145 0.81 20.20 -7.38
CA VAL A 145 1.43 21.23 -8.23
C VAL A 145 0.36 22.04 -8.98
N ILE A 146 -0.65 21.37 -9.56
CA ILE A 146 -1.75 22.05 -10.25
C ILE A 146 -2.50 22.98 -9.28
N LEU A 147 -2.84 22.48 -8.09
CA LEU A 147 -3.50 23.27 -7.06
C LEU A 147 -2.66 24.48 -6.63
N PHE A 148 -1.34 24.29 -6.47
CA PHE A 148 -0.43 25.39 -6.17
C PHE A 148 -0.45 26.48 -7.24
N LEU A 149 -0.39 26.09 -8.53
CA LEU A 149 -0.45 27.03 -9.65
C LEU A 149 -1.79 27.77 -9.71
N VAL A 150 -2.90 27.06 -9.51
CA VAL A 150 -4.25 27.65 -9.50
C VAL A 150 -4.42 28.63 -8.35
N VAL A 151 -4.02 28.26 -7.13
CA VAL A 151 -4.07 29.15 -5.96
C VAL A 151 -3.21 30.39 -6.19
N ARG A 152 -2.02 30.21 -6.76
CA ARG A 152 -1.15 31.34 -7.10
C ARG A 152 -1.76 32.25 -8.17
N ALA A 153 -2.43 31.70 -9.18
CA ALA A 153 -3.10 32.49 -10.22
C ALA A 153 -4.35 33.24 -9.71
N MET A 154 -5.11 32.66 -8.77
CA MET A 154 -6.34 33.27 -8.25
C MET A 154 -6.11 34.26 -7.10
N PHE A 155 -5.10 34.03 -6.25
CA PHE A 155 -4.87 34.79 -5.02
C PHE A 155 -3.50 35.49 -4.97
N GLY A 156 -2.63 35.24 -5.94
CA GLY A 156 -1.29 35.83 -6.03
C GLY A 156 -1.17 36.83 -7.18
N GLY A 157 -1.64 38.06 -6.93
CA GLY A 157 -1.16 39.29 -7.56
C GLY A 157 -0.38 40.10 -6.53
#